data_AF-A0A9E3N9Q1-F1
#
_entry.id   AF-A0A9E3N9Q1-F1
#
_cell.length_a   1.000
_cell.length_b   1.000
_cell.length_c   1.000
_cell.angle_alpha   90.00
_cell.angle_beta   90.00
_cell.angle_gamma   90.00
#
_symmetry.space_group_name_H-M   'P 1'
#
loop_
_entity.id
_entity.type
_entity.pdbx_description
1 polymer ?
#
loop_
_entity_poly.entity_id
_entity_poly.type
_entity_poly.pdbx_seq_one_letter_code
_entity_poly.pdbx_strand_id
1 'polypeptide(L)'
;MRVFSVPLSAPFLRTVIAALVDGRLVDGFEARTRPEKLVQATLYLPTRRAGRMAQQIFLDELKADAVLLPRIVALGDIDEDELTFAEDAEQLGGAAPLDITPGLGDLERRLTLAKLVAAWAKGPVLALLVIGGPASTLALAGDLARLMDDMVTRGVGWERLDGLVPDQLDVYWQRSLDFLRIARQAWPAHL
;
A
#
# COMPACT_ATOMS: atom_id res chain seq x y z
N MET A 1 2.87 -12.52 21.37
CA MET A 1 3.37 -12.40 19.98
C MET A 1 4.59 -13.29 19.85
N ARG A 2 4.60 -14.27 18.93
CA ARG A 2 5.76 -15.14 18.65
C ARG A 2 6.52 -14.52 17.47
N VAL A 3 7.79 -14.16 17.67
CA VAL A 3 8.64 -13.55 16.64
C VAL A 3 9.83 -14.46 16.41
N PHE A 4 10.14 -14.72 15.15
CA PHE A 4 11.28 -15.52 14.73
C PHE A 4 12.17 -14.71 13.79
N SER A 5 13.46 -15.04 13.77
CA SER A 5 14.44 -14.43 12.87
C SER A 5 15.00 -15.49 11.92
N VAL A 6 15.24 -15.10 10.67
CA VAL A 6 15.96 -15.90 9.68
C VAL A 6 17.33 -15.28 9.46
N PRO A 7 18.43 -16.06 9.46
CA PRO A 7 19.75 -15.55 9.12
C PRO A 7 19.79 -14.92 7.72
N LEU A 8 20.49 -13.80 7.57
CA LEU A 8 20.58 -13.06 6.29
C LEU A 8 21.21 -13.88 5.14
N SER A 9 22.00 -14.90 5.47
CA SER A 9 22.64 -15.79 4.50
C SER A 9 21.74 -16.93 4.02
N ALA A 10 20.57 -17.13 4.64
CA ALA A 10 19.66 -18.21 4.30
C ALA A 10 18.58 -17.72 3.32
N PRO A 11 18.12 -18.57 2.37
CA PRO A 11 17.03 -18.23 1.46
C PRO A 11 15.71 -18.06 2.23
N PHE A 12 15.37 -16.81 2.58
CA PHE A 12 14.34 -16.46 3.55
C PHE A 12 13.05 -17.27 3.41
N LEU A 13 12.40 -17.20 2.24
CA LEU A 13 11.09 -17.83 2.03
C LEU A 13 11.15 -19.36 2.16
N ARG A 14 12.21 -19.99 1.62
CA ARG A 14 12.43 -21.44 1.77
C ARG A 14 12.66 -21.83 3.22
N THR A 15 13.47 -21.05 3.95
CA THR A 15 13.73 -21.31 5.38
C THR A 15 12.46 -21.20 6.22
N VAL A 16 11.60 -20.21 5.95
CA VAL A 16 10.32 -20.04 6.65
C VAL A 16 9.36 -21.20 6.34
N ILE A 17 9.22 -21.57 5.06
CA ILE A 17 8.34 -22.68 4.66
C ILE A 17 8.81 -24.02 5.24
N ALA A 18 10.11 -24.31 5.18
CA ALA A 18 10.66 -25.50 5.82
C ALA A 18 10.38 -25.51 7.33
N ALA A 19 10.58 -24.38 8.01
CA ALA A 19 10.30 -24.26 9.45
C ALA A 19 8.82 -24.41 9.79
N LEU A 20 7.92 -23.93 8.93
CA LEU A 20 6.49 -24.14 9.07
C LEU A 20 6.15 -25.62 8.93
N VAL A 21 6.63 -26.26 7.85
CA VAL A 21 6.34 -27.66 7.53
C VAL A 21 6.88 -28.63 8.59
N ASP A 22 8.04 -28.29 9.19
CA ASP A 22 8.67 -29.05 10.28
C ASP A 22 7.97 -28.84 11.64
N GLY A 23 6.99 -27.94 11.75
CA GLY A 23 6.34 -27.59 13.02
C GLY A 23 7.21 -26.77 13.97
N ARG A 24 8.30 -26.16 13.49
CA ARG A 24 9.20 -25.33 14.31
C ARG A 24 8.63 -23.94 14.61
N LEU A 25 7.72 -23.44 13.77
CA LEU A 25 7.07 -22.14 13.99
C LEU A 25 5.84 -22.23 14.90
N VAL A 26 5.15 -23.37 14.85
CA VAL A 26 3.91 -23.63 15.60
C VAL A 26 3.97 -25.06 16.14
N ASP A 27 4.04 -25.18 17.47
CA ASP A 27 4.12 -26.48 18.14
C ASP A 27 2.94 -27.38 17.74
N GLY A 28 3.24 -28.62 17.36
CA GLY A 28 2.24 -29.58 16.90
C GLY A 28 1.77 -29.36 15.45
N PHE A 29 2.31 -28.40 14.71
CA PHE A 29 2.04 -28.18 13.28
C PHE A 29 2.96 -29.04 12.40
N GLU A 30 2.83 -30.36 12.50
CA GLU A 30 3.65 -31.32 11.76
C GLU A 30 3.15 -31.54 10.30
N ALA A 31 3.17 -30.49 9.49
CA ALA A 31 2.66 -30.58 8.12
C ALA A 31 3.50 -31.51 7.22
N ARG A 32 4.75 -31.82 7.59
CA ARG A 32 5.60 -32.78 6.87
C ARG A 32 5.01 -34.20 6.85
N THR A 33 4.39 -34.63 7.95
CA THR A 33 3.78 -35.97 8.06
C THR A 33 2.26 -35.93 7.85
N ARG A 34 1.64 -34.75 8.01
CA ARG A 34 0.21 -34.51 7.85
C ARG A 34 -0.04 -33.27 6.97
N PRO A 35 0.14 -33.36 5.64
CA PRO A 35 0.06 -32.22 4.74
C PRO A 35 -1.29 -31.49 4.77
N GLU A 36 -2.38 -32.18 5.11
CA GLU A 36 -3.72 -31.62 5.26
C GLU A 36 -3.79 -30.50 6.32
N LYS A 37 -2.84 -30.46 7.26
CA LYS A 37 -2.74 -29.38 8.24
C LYS A 37 -2.45 -28.02 7.62
N LEU A 38 -1.86 -27.97 6.43
CA LEU A 38 -1.55 -26.71 5.74
C LEU A 38 -2.80 -25.85 5.55
N VAL A 39 -3.96 -26.46 5.29
CA VAL A 39 -5.24 -25.75 5.11
C VAL A 39 -5.64 -24.92 6.34
N GLN A 40 -5.13 -25.27 7.53
CA GLN A 40 -5.43 -24.56 8.78
C GLN A 40 -4.57 -23.30 8.95
N ALA A 41 -3.57 -23.08 8.10
CA ALA A 41 -2.69 -21.92 8.17
C ALA A 41 -3.04 -20.86 7.12
N THR A 42 -2.85 -19.59 7.49
CA THR A 42 -2.84 -18.47 6.56
C THR A 42 -1.43 -17.87 6.51
N LEU A 43 -0.85 -17.79 5.33
CA LEU A 43 0.48 -17.25 5.08
C LEU A 43 0.37 -15.87 4.44
N TYR A 44 0.67 -14.84 5.22
CA TYR A 44 0.75 -13.47 4.73
C TYR A 44 2.15 -13.17 4.18
N LEU A 45 2.23 -12.65 2.96
CA LEU A 45 3.48 -12.38 2.25
C LEU A 45 3.51 -10.93 1.75
N PRO A 46 4.71 -10.34 1.60
CA PRO A 46 4.83 -8.94 1.21
C PRO A 46 4.34 -8.67 -0.22
N THR A 47 4.51 -9.61 -1.15
CA THR A 47 4.16 -9.42 -2.57
C THR A 47 3.50 -10.66 -3.18
N ARG A 48 2.79 -10.50 -4.31
CA ARG A 48 2.21 -11.64 -5.04
C ARG A 48 3.29 -12.54 -5.64
N ARG A 49 4.41 -11.97 -6.08
CA ARG A 49 5.58 -12.73 -6.54
C ARG A 49 6.06 -13.70 -5.46
N ALA A 50 6.16 -13.25 -4.20
CA ALA A 50 6.49 -14.12 -3.08
C ALA A 50 5.44 -15.22 -2.88
N GLY A 51 4.16 -14.89 -3.05
CA GLY A 51 3.06 -15.86 -3.06
C GLY A 51 3.21 -16.96 -4.10
N ARG A 52 3.48 -16.60 -5.36
CA ARG A 52 3.72 -17.58 -6.45
C ARG A 52 4.94 -18.46 -6.15
N MET A 53 6.04 -17.86 -5.68
CA MET A 53 7.25 -18.61 -5.31
C MET A 53 7.00 -19.57 -4.14
N ALA A 54 6.18 -19.18 -3.17
CA ALA A 54 5.84 -20.03 -2.03
C ALA A 54 5.17 -21.33 -2.45
N GLN A 55 4.26 -21.29 -3.44
CA GLN A 55 3.57 -22.48 -3.96
C GLN A 55 4.54 -23.55 -4.42
N GLN A 56 5.54 -23.18 -5.23
CA GLN A 56 6.57 -24.10 -5.72
C GLN A 56 7.47 -24.60 -4.58
N ILE A 57 7.86 -23.72 -3.66
CA ILE A 57 8.70 -24.10 -2.53
C ILE A 57 7.97 -25.11 -1.62
N PHE A 58 6.66 -25.02 -1.43
CA PHE A 58 5.91 -26.02 -0.67
C PHE A 58 6.00 -27.42 -1.31
N LEU A 59 5.88 -27.52 -2.63
CA LEU A 59 6.01 -28.78 -3.36
C LEU A 59 7.44 -29.35 -3.21
N ASP A 60 8.46 -28.50 -3.39
CA ASP A 60 9.86 -28.88 -3.22
C ASP A 60 10.15 -29.40 -1.80
N GLU A 61 9.70 -28.68 -0.78
CA GLU A 61 9.99 -29.00 0.64
C GLU A 61 9.27 -30.25 1.12
N LEU A 62 8.06 -30.51 0.59
CA LEU A 62 7.28 -31.70 0.90
C LEU A 62 7.62 -32.89 -0.01
N LYS A 63 8.40 -32.65 -1.07
CA LYS A 63 8.76 -33.66 -2.07
C LYS A 63 7.53 -34.37 -2.64
N ALA A 64 6.51 -33.57 -3.00
CA ALA A 64 5.23 -34.05 -3.49
C ALA A 64 4.91 -33.40 -4.85
N ASP A 65 4.28 -34.15 -5.74
CA ASP A 65 3.81 -33.63 -7.03
C ASP A 65 2.58 -32.72 -6.88
N ALA A 66 1.80 -32.94 -5.81
CA ALA A 66 0.63 -32.14 -5.48
C ALA A 66 0.41 -32.11 -3.96
N VAL A 67 0.00 -30.95 -3.44
CA VAL A 67 -0.34 -30.78 -2.01
C VAL A 67 -1.41 -29.72 -1.81
N LEU A 68 -2.22 -29.88 -0.77
CA LEU A 68 -3.09 -28.82 -0.29
C LEU A 68 -2.24 -27.70 0.31
N LEU A 69 -2.38 -26.48 -0.21
CA LEU A 69 -1.61 -25.33 0.25
C LEU A 69 -2.33 -24.59 1.38
N PRO A 70 -1.58 -23.88 2.25
CA PRO A 70 -2.19 -22.92 3.15
C PRO A 70 -2.85 -21.79 2.36
N ARG A 71 -3.71 -21.03 3.02
CA ARG A 71 -4.28 -19.82 2.44
C ARG A 71 -3.18 -18.77 2.31
N ILE A 72 -2.75 -18.46 1.09
CA ILE A 72 -1.67 -17.47 0.85
C ILE A 72 -2.31 -16.12 0.54
N VAL A 73 -1.92 -15.08 1.28
CA VAL A 73 -2.42 -13.71 1.13
C VAL A 73 -1.24 -12.76 0.92
N ALA A 74 -1.21 -12.05 -0.20
CA ALA A 74 -0.25 -10.97 -0.41
C ALA A 74 -0.77 -9.68 0.25
N LEU A 75 0.08 -9.01 1.03
CA LEU A 75 -0.26 -7.76 1.74
C LEU A 75 0.01 -6.51 0.90
N GLY A 76 0.99 -6.58 -0.01
CA GLY A 76 1.51 -5.41 -0.72
C GLY A 76 0.77 -5.06 -2.00
N ASP A 77 0.88 -3.78 -2.32
CA ASP A 77 0.41 -3.13 -3.54
C ASP A 77 1.14 -3.66 -4.77
N ILE A 78 0.46 -3.53 -5.89
CA ILE A 78 0.80 -4.11 -7.16
C ILE A 78 2.03 -3.38 -7.73
N ASP A 79 3.10 -4.08 -8.12
CA ASP A 79 4.17 -3.47 -8.94
C ASP A 79 3.53 -2.87 -10.23
N GLU A 80 4.08 -1.80 -10.83
CA GLU A 80 3.52 -1.19 -12.06
C GLU A 80 3.34 -2.21 -13.21
N ASP A 81 4.21 -3.22 -13.29
CA ASP A 81 4.10 -4.32 -14.25
C ASP A 81 3.00 -5.35 -13.88
N GLU A 82 2.60 -5.39 -12.62
CA GLU A 82 1.60 -6.32 -12.08
C GLU A 82 0.18 -5.70 -12.08
N LEU A 83 0.05 -4.38 -12.28
CA LEU A 83 -1.24 -3.64 -12.39
C LEU A 83 -2.09 -4.17 -13.54
N THR A 84 -1.44 -4.52 -14.66
CA THR A 84 -2.08 -5.15 -15.82
C THR A 84 -2.74 -6.50 -15.51
N PHE A 85 -2.34 -7.17 -14.42
CA PHE A 85 -2.86 -8.48 -13.99
C PHE A 85 -3.73 -8.38 -12.73
N ALA A 86 -3.98 -7.18 -12.21
CA ALA A 86 -4.70 -6.97 -10.97
C ALA A 86 -6.22 -7.17 -11.11
N GLU A 87 -6.79 -6.81 -12.26
CA GLU A 87 -8.23 -6.89 -12.53
C GLU A 87 -8.75 -8.34 -12.55
N ASP A 88 -7.93 -9.30 -12.99
CA ASP A 88 -8.31 -10.72 -13.10
C ASP A 88 -8.15 -11.50 -11.78
N ALA A 89 -7.39 -10.98 -10.80
CA ALA A 89 -6.88 -11.76 -9.67
C ALA A 89 -7.69 -11.61 -8.37
N GLU A 90 -8.56 -10.60 -8.23
CA GLU A 90 -9.48 -10.48 -7.08
C GLU A 90 -10.38 -11.72 -6.91
N GLN A 91 -10.62 -12.47 -7.99
CA GLN A 91 -11.41 -13.70 -7.98
C GLN A 91 -10.68 -14.92 -7.38
N LEU A 92 -9.35 -14.93 -7.30
CA LEU A 92 -8.55 -16.12 -6.97
C LEU A 92 -7.97 -16.11 -5.54
N GLY A 93 -7.79 -14.94 -4.93
CA GLY A 93 -7.34 -14.82 -3.56
C GLY A 93 -8.54 -14.88 -2.63
N GLY A 94 -8.84 -16.05 -2.05
CA GLY A 94 -9.99 -16.29 -1.15
C GLY A 94 -9.99 -15.50 0.18
N ALA A 95 -9.65 -14.22 0.17
CA ALA A 95 -10.08 -13.24 1.14
C ALA A 95 -11.51 -12.85 0.84
N ALA A 96 -12.34 -12.93 1.87
CA ALA A 96 -13.60 -12.21 1.86
C ALA A 96 -13.28 -10.76 1.48
N PRO A 97 -13.94 -10.19 0.46
CA PRO A 97 -13.81 -8.78 0.16
C PRO A 97 -14.03 -8.02 1.45
N LEU A 98 -13.08 -7.14 1.80
CA LEU A 98 -13.34 -6.18 2.86
C LEU A 98 -14.54 -5.36 2.39
N ASP A 99 -15.54 -5.16 3.25
CA ASP A 99 -16.70 -4.33 2.96
C ASP A 99 -16.27 -2.85 3.04
N ILE A 100 -15.40 -2.47 2.11
CA ILE A 100 -14.89 -1.13 1.91
C ILE A 100 -15.55 -0.55 0.68
N THR A 101 -16.06 0.67 0.79
CA THR A 101 -16.55 1.40 -0.38
C THR A 101 -15.39 1.53 -1.38
N PRO A 102 -15.60 1.24 -2.67
CA PRO A 102 -14.55 1.39 -3.67
C PRO A 102 -14.03 2.83 -3.64
N GLY A 103 -12.71 2.98 -3.60
CA GLY A 103 -12.07 4.29 -3.65
C GLY A 103 -12.34 5.00 -4.99
N LEU A 104 -12.15 6.32 -5.02
CA LEU A 104 -12.13 7.06 -6.28
C LEU A 104 -11.01 6.51 -7.18
N GLY A 105 -11.33 6.28 -8.46
CA GLY A 105 -10.31 5.89 -9.44
C GLY A 105 -9.24 6.98 -9.61
N ASP A 106 -8.03 6.60 -10.00
CA ASP A 106 -6.88 7.52 -10.06
C ASP A 106 -7.10 8.73 -10.96
N LEU A 107 -7.69 8.51 -12.14
CA LEU A 107 -7.98 9.60 -13.08
C LEU A 107 -9.02 10.57 -12.50
N GLU A 108 -10.09 10.03 -11.92
CA GLU A 108 -11.16 10.84 -11.29
C GLU A 108 -10.61 11.65 -10.12
N ARG A 109 -9.82 11.01 -9.25
CA ARG A 109 -9.12 11.63 -8.13
C ARG A 109 -8.24 12.79 -8.60
N ARG A 110 -7.40 12.54 -9.61
CA ARG A 110 -6.46 13.53 -10.14
C ARG A 110 -7.17 14.71 -10.81
N LEU A 111 -8.22 14.47 -11.61
CA LEU A 111 -9.00 15.54 -12.23
C LEU A 111 -9.80 16.35 -11.21
N THR A 112 -10.28 15.71 -10.15
CA THR A 112 -10.98 16.39 -9.06
C THR A 112 -10.05 17.28 -8.26
N LEU A 113 -8.87 16.79 -7.90
CA LEU A 113 -7.82 17.61 -7.29
C LEU A 113 -7.40 18.77 -8.21
N ALA A 114 -7.27 18.54 -9.53
CA ALA A 114 -6.96 19.61 -10.47
C ALA A 114 -8.03 20.72 -10.50
N LYS A 115 -9.31 20.37 -10.37
CA LYS A 115 -10.40 21.36 -10.23
C LYS A 115 -10.26 22.17 -8.94
N LEU A 116 -9.94 21.52 -7.81
CA LEU A 116 -9.75 22.20 -6.53
C LEU A 116 -8.52 23.13 -6.54
N VAL A 117 -7.41 22.67 -7.12
CA VAL A 117 -6.20 23.48 -7.33
C VAL A 117 -6.50 24.67 -8.23
N ALA A 118 -7.21 24.49 -9.34
CA ALA A 118 -7.62 25.57 -10.23
C ALA A 118 -8.55 26.58 -9.54
N ALA A 119 -9.46 26.12 -8.68
CA ALA A 119 -10.34 26.99 -7.92
C ALA A 119 -9.57 27.82 -6.90
N TRP A 120 -8.63 27.19 -6.17
CA TRP A 120 -7.75 27.88 -5.23
C TRP A 120 -6.86 28.92 -5.91
N ALA A 121 -6.34 28.60 -7.11
CA ALA A 121 -5.48 29.50 -7.89
C ALA A 121 -6.17 30.80 -8.35
N LYS A 122 -7.51 30.84 -8.36
CA LYS A 122 -8.30 32.05 -8.69
C LYS A 122 -8.41 33.03 -7.50
N GLY A 123 -7.95 32.65 -6.32
CA GLY A 123 -8.01 33.47 -5.11
C GLY A 123 -7.01 34.64 -5.10
N PRO A 124 -7.28 35.69 -4.30
CA PRO A 124 -6.54 36.95 -4.34
C PRO A 124 -5.06 36.86 -3.87
N VAL A 125 -4.65 35.76 -3.23
CA VAL A 125 -3.34 35.68 -2.56
C VAL A 125 -2.22 35.16 -3.47
N LEU A 126 -2.47 34.36 -4.53
CA LEU A 126 -1.40 33.53 -5.13
C LEU A 126 -1.46 33.34 -6.66
N ALA A 127 -1.72 34.42 -7.41
CA ALA A 127 -1.50 34.43 -8.87
C ALA A 127 -0.02 34.13 -9.28
N LEU A 128 0.93 34.15 -8.33
CA LEU A 128 2.35 33.93 -8.58
C LEU A 128 2.85 32.49 -8.35
N LEU A 129 2.07 31.59 -7.74
CA LEU A 129 2.49 30.19 -7.52
C LEU A 129 1.91 29.19 -8.54
N VAL A 130 0.84 29.58 -9.26
CA VAL A 130 0.19 28.77 -10.31
C VAL A 130 0.33 29.47 -11.66
N ILE A 131 1.56 29.86 -12.03
CA ILE A 131 1.81 30.65 -13.25
C ILE A 131 1.67 29.81 -14.54
N GLY A 132 1.62 28.47 -14.47
CA GLY A 132 1.84 27.62 -15.65
C GLY A 132 0.61 27.01 -16.36
N GLY A 133 -0.60 27.55 -16.17
CA GLY A 133 -1.78 27.09 -16.92
C GLY A 133 -2.26 25.66 -16.58
N PRO A 134 -3.07 25.03 -17.45
CA PRO A 134 -3.71 23.75 -17.17
C PRO A 134 -2.72 22.59 -16.91
N ALA A 135 -1.60 22.57 -17.62
CA ALA A 135 -0.58 21.54 -17.45
C ALA A 135 0.05 21.59 -16.04
N SER A 136 0.44 22.79 -15.58
CA SER A 136 0.99 22.95 -14.24
C SER A 136 -0.03 22.70 -13.14
N THR A 137 -1.31 23.03 -13.39
CA THR A 137 -2.41 22.68 -12.46
C THR A 137 -2.53 21.17 -12.28
N LEU A 138 -2.48 20.42 -13.39
CA LEU A 138 -2.58 18.96 -13.37
C LEU A 138 -1.34 18.29 -12.75
N ALA A 139 -0.16 18.88 -12.95
CA ALA A 139 1.08 18.44 -12.29
C ALA A 139 0.98 18.65 -10.76
N LEU A 140 0.59 19.85 -10.34
CA LEU A 140 0.45 20.20 -8.92
C LEU A 140 -0.63 19.37 -8.21
N ALA A 141 -1.72 19.03 -8.90
CA ALA A 141 -2.72 18.09 -8.41
C ALA A 141 -2.15 16.67 -8.19
N GLY A 142 -1.25 16.23 -9.08
CA GLY A 142 -0.53 14.97 -8.91
C GLY A 142 0.42 14.99 -7.71
N ASP A 143 1.15 16.09 -7.53
CA ASP A 143 2.05 16.27 -6.38
C ASP A 143 1.28 16.30 -5.05
N LEU A 144 0.13 16.98 -5.03
CA LEU A 144 -0.76 17.00 -3.88
C LEU A 144 -1.33 15.62 -3.56
N ALA A 145 -1.76 14.86 -4.56
CA ALA A 145 -2.24 13.48 -4.38
C ALA A 145 -1.17 12.60 -3.73
N ARG A 146 0.07 12.66 -4.25
CA ARG A 146 1.21 11.92 -3.68
C ARG A 146 1.47 12.29 -2.22
N LEU A 147 1.40 13.59 -1.89
CA LEU A 147 1.56 14.04 -0.50
C LEU A 147 0.43 13.52 0.41
N MET A 148 -0.82 13.53 -0.07
CA MET A 148 -1.96 12.98 0.70
C MET A 148 -1.74 11.49 0.99
N ASP A 149 -1.32 10.72 -0.01
CA ASP A 149 -1.02 9.30 0.13
C ASP A 149 0.15 9.06 1.10
N ASP A 150 1.19 9.90 1.03
CA ASP A 150 2.33 9.84 1.94
C ASP A 150 1.94 10.10 3.41
N MET A 151 1.03 11.05 3.65
CA MET A 151 0.51 11.38 4.98
C MET A 151 -0.31 10.23 5.56
N VAL A 152 -1.19 9.63 4.76
CA VAL A 152 -2.00 8.46 5.15
C VAL A 152 -1.12 7.26 5.42
N THR A 153 -0.19 6.95 4.50
CA THR A 153 0.73 5.80 4.60
C THR A 153 1.57 5.87 5.87
N ARG A 154 1.99 7.07 6.27
CA ARG A 154 2.81 7.28 7.48
C ARG A 154 1.98 7.49 8.74
N GLY A 155 0.65 7.55 8.64
CA GLY A 155 -0.24 7.82 9.77
C GLY A 155 -0.01 9.19 10.42
N VAL A 156 0.40 10.19 9.63
CA VAL A 156 0.72 11.54 10.12
C VAL A 156 -0.47 12.46 9.87
N GLY A 157 -0.95 13.10 10.94
CA GLY A 157 -2.00 14.10 10.85
C GLY A 157 -1.49 15.42 10.26
N TRP A 158 -2.37 16.13 9.55
CA TRP A 158 -2.04 17.36 8.85
C TRP A 158 -1.53 18.48 9.76
N GLU A 159 -2.01 18.53 11.01
CA GLU A 159 -1.62 19.49 12.05
C GLU A 159 -0.11 19.44 12.37
N ARG A 160 0.55 18.30 12.11
CA ARG A 160 2.00 18.17 12.30
C ARG A 160 2.81 19.09 11.40
N LEU A 161 2.26 19.50 10.26
CA LEU A 161 2.97 20.41 9.35
C LEU A 161 3.00 21.86 9.89
N ASP A 162 2.06 22.23 10.76
CA ASP A 162 1.93 23.62 11.23
C ASP A 162 3.13 24.05 12.11
N GLY A 163 3.81 23.08 12.73
CA GLY A 163 4.99 23.32 13.58
C GLY A 163 6.35 22.97 12.95
N LEU A 164 6.42 22.64 11.65
CA LEU A 164 7.67 22.18 11.02
C LEU A 164 8.71 23.28 10.82
N VAL A 165 8.27 24.50 10.53
CA VAL A 165 9.14 25.65 10.28
C VAL A 165 8.80 26.73 11.30
N PRO A 166 9.77 27.26 12.07
CA PRO A 166 9.51 28.37 12.98
C PRO A 166 8.92 29.57 12.24
N ASP A 167 7.88 30.20 12.82
CA ASP A 167 7.11 31.31 12.22
C ASP A 167 7.97 32.50 11.76
N GLN A 168 9.18 32.63 12.29
CA GLN A 168 10.12 33.71 12.00
C GLN A 168 10.89 33.52 10.68
N LEU A 169 10.79 32.37 10.01
CA LEU A 169 11.74 32.01 8.95
C LEU A 169 11.19 31.90 7.53
N ASP A 170 9.88 31.81 7.26
CA ASP A 170 9.45 31.76 5.86
C ASP A 170 7.99 32.14 5.56
N VAL A 171 7.77 33.30 4.93
CA VAL A 171 6.47 33.69 4.35
C VAL A 171 5.99 32.71 3.28
N TYR A 172 6.91 31.99 2.62
CA TYR A 172 6.58 30.98 1.63
C TYR A 172 6.05 29.70 2.28
N TRP A 173 6.50 29.34 3.49
CA TRP A 173 5.95 28.20 4.22
C TRP A 173 4.48 28.40 4.58
N GLN A 174 4.11 29.60 5.03
CA GLN A 174 2.72 29.94 5.30
C GLN A 174 1.86 29.83 4.04
N ARG A 175 2.38 30.23 2.87
CA ARG A 175 1.70 30.05 1.57
C ARG A 175 1.54 28.58 1.20
N SER A 176 2.53 27.74 1.50
CA SER A 176 2.43 26.28 1.32
C SER A 176 1.36 25.69 2.25
N LEU A 177 1.31 26.07 3.53
CA LEU A 177 0.25 25.64 4.44
C LEU A 177 -1.14 26.07 3.96
N ASP A 178 -1.26 27.29 3.43
CA ASP A 178 -2.50 27.77 2.82
C ASP A 178 -2.91 26.98 1.57
N PHE A 179 -1.95 26.56 0.74
CA PHE A 179 -2.19 25.66 -0.39
C PHE A 179 -2.68 24.28 0.09
N LEU A 180 -2.06 23.73 1.14
CA LEU A 180 -2.42 22.42 1.69
C LEU A 180 -3.82 22.39 2.33
N ARG A 181 -4.47 23.54 2.53
CA ARG A 181 -5.90 23.60 2.90
C ARG A 181 -6.80 22.93 1.87
N ILE A 182 -6.37 22.81 0.61
CA ILE A 182 -7.07 22.01 -0.40
C ILE A 182 -7.25 20.57 0.10
N ALA A 183 -6.17 19.91 0.51
CA ALA A 183 -6.23 18.52 1.00
C ALA A 183 -6.89 18.41 2.39
N ARG A 184 -6.71 19.41 3.25
CA ARG A 184 -7.22 19.40 4.63
C ARG A 184 -8.72 19.71 4.74
N GLN A 185 -9.25 20.55 3.86
CA GLN A 185 -10.58 21.16 4.00
C GLN A 185 -11.42 20.97 2.75
N ALA A 186 -10.92 21.39 1.59
CA ALA A 186 -11.70 21.37 0.35
C ALA A 186 -11.96 19.95 -0.17
N TRP A 187 -10.98 19.05 -0.04
CA TRP A 187 -11.10 17.66 -0.45
C TRP A 187 -12.09 16.86 0.42
N PRO A 188 -11.97 16.84 1.77
CA PRO A 188 -12.97 16.17 2.61
C PRO A 188 -14.38 16.73 2.46
N ALA A 189 -14.55 18.02 2.18
CA ALA A 189 -15.85 18.63 1.93
C ALA A 189 -16.44 18.30 0.55
N HIS A 190 -15.64 17.71 -0.35
CA HIS A 190 -16.07 17.30 -1.68
C HIS A 190 -16.51 15.83 -1.76
N LEU A 191 -16.00 14.99 -0.84
CA LEU A 191 -16.40 13.59 -0.67
C LEU A 191 -17.77 13.49 0.02
#